data_AF-G0P3S3-F1
#
_entry.id   AF-G0P3S3-F1
#
_cell.length_a   1.000
_cell.length_b   1.000
_cell.length_c   1.000
_cell.angle_alpha   90.00
_cell.angle_beta   90.00
_cell.angle_gamma   90.00
#
_symmetry.space_group_name_H-M   'P 1'
#
loop_
_entity.id
_entity.type
_entity.pdbx_description
1 polymer ?
#
loop_
_entity_poly.entity_id
_entity_poly.type
_entity_poly.pdbx_seq_one_letter_code
_entity_poly.pdbx_strand_id
1 'polypeptide(L)'
;MLELADYLESDSLEAKCIHHLGQQTFFSLKQQFQMAETYHSQQLMIQVCSSIKDAYELDETIPKELDSFCNTTKNIVLQRSFELLGIRKPPSPLLSGEPDQVFENRMNQIINQVEVQNHHGQILGDQIELLFEHLFLEENMPRFGDAVAQALRDNPLIKELTNELREAHEPEEVNFIQAQIMVLKCKDIYAAGQHPDDWMLPVPSSIRARLRDFAIIINRNKRSHRSFRVTLGDRKIDEAYRSITESAVRYCQRQHIRDVTEHASWIEKINGVNGYLFETINQQDRVRRSLPDGIQHVSNRSNFRAISEFVSNVRSFHYSFLRVIQPENNEDGDEDGRPDQDVDDQNLQEQNQAEN
;
A
#
# COMPACT_ATOMS: atom_id res chain seq x y z
N MET A 1 2.95 5.88 -32.65
CA MET A 1 2.68 6.62 -31.38
C MET A 1 3.17 5.82 -30.18
N LEU A 2 2.74 4.58 -29.96
CA LEU A 2 3.36 3.71 -28.94
C LEU A 2 4.86 3.50 -29.17
N GLU A 3 5.26 3.18 -30.41
CA GLU A 3 6.68 3.12 -30.81
C GLU A 3 7.45 4.43 -30.54
N LEU A 4 6.76 5.58 -30.64
CA LEU A 4 7.36 6.88 -30.37
C LEU A 4 7.44 7.15 -28.86
N ALA A 5 6.48 6.67 -28.08
CA ALA A 5 6.49 6.75 -26.61
C ALA A 5 7.60 5.87 -26.03
N ASP A 6 7.77 4.67 -26.58
CA ASP A 6 8.84 3.73 -26.26
C ASP A 6 10.21 4.31 -26.63
N TYR A 7 10.37 4.79 -27.87
CA TYR A 7 11.62 5.44 -28.33
C TYR A 7 12.01 6.68 -27.51
N LEU A 8 11.03 7.44 -27.01
CA LEU A 8 11.25 8.64 -26.21
C LEU A 8 11.27 8.38 -24.69
N GLU A 9 11.06 7.12 -24.26
CA GLU A 9 10.90 6.73 -22.85
C GLU A 9 9.92 7.65 -22.09
N SER A 10 8.80 7.99 -22.74
CA SER A 10 7.87 9.03 -22.28
C SER A 10 6.58 8.44 -21.70
N ASP A 11 6.56 8.21 -20.39
CA ASP A 11 5.42 7.65 -19.64
C ASP A 11 4.10 8.42 -19.86
N SER A 12 4.16 9.74 -19.97
CA SER A 12 2.97 10.58 -20.21
C SER A 12 2.34 10.31 -21.59
N LEU A 13 3.18 10.01 -22.58
CA LEU A 13 2.74 9.71 -23.95
C LEU A 13 2.23 8.28 -24.03
N GLU A 14 2.89 7.33 -23.35
CA GLU A 14 2.44 5.96 -23.21
C GLU A 14 1.06 5.89 -22.54
N ALA A 15 0.88 6.56 -21.40
CA ALA A 15 -0.40 6.61 -20.68
C ALA A 15 -1.55 7.17 -21.55
N LYS A 16 -1.28 8.19 -22.37
CA LYS A 16 -2.27 8.73 -23.32
C LYS A 16 -2.59 7.73 -24.44
N CYS A 17 -1.59 7.00 -24.94
CA CYS A 17 -1.80 5.95 -25.94
C CYS A 17 -2.63 4.79 -25.38
N ILE A 18 -2.32 4.35 -24.15
CA ILE A 18 -3.00 3.27 -23.44
C ILE A 18 -4.45 3.65 -23.14
N HIS A 19 -4.67 4.85 -22.60
CA HIS A 19 -6.02 5.38 -22.35
C HIS A 19 -6.85 5.44 -23.64
N HIS A 20 -6.24 5.90 -24.74
CA HIS A 20 -6.91 5.90 -26.04
C HIS A 20 -7.25 4.47 -26.50
N LEU A 21 -6.32 3.51 -26.36
CA LEU A 21 -6.53 2.10 -26.68
C LEU A 21 -7.69 1.46 -25.90
N GLY A 22 -7.93 1.93 -24.67
CA GLY A 22 -9.00 1.44 -23.78
C GLY A 22 -10.39 1.99 -24.05
N GLN A 23 -10.52 3.17 -24.65
CA GLN A 23 -11.81 3.85 -24.80
C GLN A 23 -12.54 3.55 -26.12
N GLN A 24 -12.42 2.31 -26.62
CA GLN A 24 -12.82 1.85 -27.95
C GLN A 24 -11.88 2.29 -29.07
N THR A 25 -11.01 1.36 -29.46
CA THR A 25 -10.21 1.48 -30.68
C THR A 25 -10.64 0.47 -31.73
N PHE A 26 -10.24 0.73 -32.98
CA PHE A 26 -10.41 -0.20 -34.09
C PHE A 26 -9.60 -1.51 -33.89
N PHE A 27 -8.66 -1.54 -32.94
CA PHE A 27 -7.78 -2.67 -32.71
C PHE A 27 -8.46 -3.75 -31.87
N SER A 28 -8.44 -5.00 -32.34
CA SER A 28 -8.93 -6.13 -31.57
C SER A 28 -8.01 -6.40 -30.36
N LEU A 29 -8.54 -7.08 -29.33
CA LEU A 29 -7.74 -7.46 -28.14
C LEU A 29 -6.48 -8.23 -28.52
N LYS A 30 -6.54 -9.10 -29.53
CA LYS A 30 -5.38 -9.82 -30.08
C LYS A 30 -4.32 -8.88 -30.64
N GLN A 31 -4.74 -7.84 -31.37
CA GLN A 31 -3.81 -6.85 -31.92
C GLN A 31 -3.21 -5.99 -30.80
N GLN A 32 -4.02 -5.61 -29.81
CA GLN A 32 -3.54 -4.86 -28.65
C GLN A 32 -2.56 -5.69 -27.80
N PHE A 33 -2.81 -7.00 -27.64
CA PHE A 33 -1.90 -7.94 -26.98
C PHE A 33 -0.55 -8.00 -27.70
N GLN A 34 -0.56 -8.13 -29.04
CA GLN A 34 0.66 -8.14 -29.84
C GLN A 34 1.42 -6.82 -29.74
N MET A 35 0.73 -5.68 -29.73
CA MET A 35 1.36 -4.38 -29.53
C MET A 35 2.00 -4.26 -28.14
N ALA A 36 1.29 -4.71 -27.10
CA ALA A 36 1.81 -4.72 -25.74
C ALA A 36 3.09 -5.55 -25.62
N GLU A 37 3.13 -6.73 -26.25
CA GLU A 37 4.33 -7.57 -26.26
C GLU A 37 5.48 -6.95 -27.09
N THR A 38 5.16 -6.38 -28.26
CA THR A 38 6.15 -5.81 -29.19
C THR A 38 6.86 -4.60 -28.60
N TYR A 39 6.13 -3.73 -27.89
CA TYR A 39 6.67 -2.52 -27.27
C TYR A 39 6.92 -2.70 -25.76
N HIS A 40 6.91 -3.94 -25.27
CA HIS A 40 7.13 -4.28 -23.86
C HIS A 40 6.28 -3.46 -22.86
N SER A 41 5.10 -3.00 -23.29
CA SER A 41 4.21 -2.16 -22.50
C SER A 41 3.40 -3.02 -21.55
N GLN A 42 3.90 -3.14 -20.32
CA GLN A 42 3.24 -3.90 -19.26
C GLN A 42 1.86 -3.33 -18.92
N GLN A 43 1.71 -2.00 -18.91
CA GLN A 43 0.44 -1.36 -18.60
C GLN A 43 -0.64 -1.69 -19.65
N LEU A 44 -0.28 -1.69 -20.94
CA LEU A 44 -1.18 -2.12 -22.00
C LEU A 44 -1.51 -3.62 -21.88
N MET A 45 -0.52 -4.45 -21.55
CA MET A 45 -0.72 -5.89 -21.35
C MET A 45 -1.74 -6.18 -20.24
N ILE A 46 -1.61 -5.50 -19.10
CA ILE A 46 -2.56 -5.61 -17.98
C ILE A 46 -3.96 -5.20 -18.42
N GLN A 47 -4.09 -4.08 -19.12
CA GLN A 47 -5.38 -3.58 -19.58
C GLN A 47 -6.06 -4.55 -20.57
N VAL A 48 -5.30 -5.08 -21.54
CA VAL A 48 -5.79 -6.06 -22.51
C VAL A 48 -6.25 -7.32 -21.78
N CYS A 49 -5.42 -7.89 -20.89
CA CYS A 49 -5.80 -9.07 -20.13
C CYS A 49 -7.01 -8.84 -19.21
N SER A 50 -7.14 -7.66 -18.60
CA SER A 50 -8.31 -7.31 -17.78
C SER A 50 -9.61 -7.21 -18.58
N SER A 51 -9.51 -6.93 -19.88
CA SER A 51 -10.65 -6.77 -20.79
C SER A 51 -11.18 -8.10 -21.34
N ILE A 52 -10.41 -9.19 -21.24
CA ILE A 52 -10.80 -10.55 -21.65
C ILE A 52 -11.85 -11.08 -20.68
N LYS A 53 -13.06 -11.37 -21.14
CA LYS A 53 -14.22 -11.67 -20.26
C LYS A 53 -14.33 -13.13 -19.87
N ASP A 54 -13.87 -14.05 -20.72
CA ASP A 54 -14.00 -15.49 -20.52
C ASP A 54 -12.84 -16.28 -21.14
N ALA A 55 -12.81 -17.58 -20.86
CA ALA A 55 -11.75 -18.48 -21.31
C ALA A 55 -11.71 -18.67 -22.83
N TYR A 56 -12.82 -18.42 -23.55
CA TYR A 56 -12.83 -18.51 -25.01
C TYR A 56 -12.14 -17.28 -25.62
N GLU A 57 -12.46 -16.09 -25.12
CA GLU A 57 -11.81 -14.84 -25.54
C GLU A 57 -10.31 -14.85 -25.19
N LEU A 58 -9.93 -15.54 -24.10
CA LEU A 58 -8.53 -15.77 -23.74
C LEU A 58 -7.80 -16.63 -24.78
N ASP A 59 -8.38 -17.77 -25.20
CA ASP A 59 -7.81 -18.67 -26.22
C ASP A 59 -7.71 -17.98 -27.60
N GLU A 60 -8.64 -17.08 -27.93
CA GLU A 60 -8.59 -16.32 -29.17
C GLU A 60 -7.55 -15.19 -29.16
N THR A 61 -7.38 -14.54 -28.00
CA THR A 61 -6.51 -13.37 -27.83
C THR A 61 -5.05 -13.75 -27.68
N ILE A 62 -4.76 -14.81 -26.91
CA ILE A 62 -3.40 -15.18 -26.52
C ILE A 62 -2.83 -16.23 -27.47
N PRO A 63 -1.65 -15.99 -28.09
CA PRO A 63 -0.98 -16.99 -28.90
C PRO A 63 -0.66 -18.27 -28.11
N LYS A 64 -0.83 -19.43 -28.76
CA LYS A 64 -0.61 -20.76 -28.16
C LYS A 64 0.85 -21.04 -27.78
N GLU A 65 1.78 -20.38 -28.45
CA GLU A 65 3.22 -20.50 -28.19
C GLU A 65 3.66 -19.48 -27.14
N LEU A 66 3.55 -19.88 -25.88
CA LEU A 66 3.92 -19.04 -24.75
C LEU A 66 5.45 -18.92 -24.57
N ASP A 67 6.25 -19.84 -25.12
CA ASP A 67 7.70 -19.89 -24.87
C ASP A 67 8.43 -18.61 -25.26
N SER A 68 7.92 -17.94 -26.31
CA SER A 68 8.44 -16.68 -26.83
C SER A 68 8.20 -15.46 -25.94
N PHE A 69 7.27 -15.55 -24.98
CA PHE A 69 6.92 -14.41 -24.13
C PHE A 69 7.91 -14.19 -22.99
N CYS A 70 8.06 -12.92 -22.63
CA CYS A 70 8.77 -12.56 -21.42
C CYS A 70 8.05 -13.11 -20.17
N ASN A 71 8.80 -13.33 -19.09
CA ASN A 71 8.23 -13.89 -17.86
C ASN A 71 7.11 -13.01 -17.27
N THR A 72 7.22 -11.69 -17.44
CA THR A 72 6.20 -10.71 -17.01
C THR A 72 4.87 -10.96 -17.71
N THR A 73 4.87 -11.07 -19.04
CA THR A 73 3.66 -11.40 -19.82
C THR A 73 3.10 -12.76 -19.42
N LYS A 74 3.95 -13.79 -19.29
CA LYS A 74 3.52 -15.12 -18.85
C LYS A 74 2.79 -15.06 -17.51
N ASN A 75 3.32 -14.31 -16.55
CA ASN A 75 2.71 -14.16 -15.23
C ASN A 75 1.34 -13.45 -15.29
N ILE A 76 1.22 -12.38 -16.08
CA ILE A 76 -0.06 -11.64 -16.24
C ILE A 76 -1.12 -12.53 -16.89
N VAL A 77 -0.74 -13.24 -17.96
CA VAL A 77 -1.63 -14.19 -18.67
C VAL A 77 -2.08 -15.33 -17.76
N LEU A 78 -1.15 -15.95 -17.03
CA LEU A 78 -1.47 -17.02 -16.08
C LEU A 78 -2.40 -16.54 -14.97
N GLN A 79 -2.15 -15.35 -14.44
CA GLN A 79 -3.01 -14.75 -13.44
C GLN A 79 -4.44 -14.57 -13.97
N ARG A 80 -4.61 -13.99 -15.16
CA ARG A 80 -5.93 -13.84 -15.77
C ARG A 80 -6.59 -15.18 -16.04
N SER A 81 -5.83 -16.18 -16.48
CA SER A 81 -6.33 -17.56 -16.69
C SER A 81 -6.92 -18.14 -15.41
N PHE A 82 -6.23 -17.99 -14.28
CA PHE A 82 -6.74 -18.46 -12.98
C PHE A 82 -7.98 -17.69 -12.52
N GLU A 83 -8.08 -16.40 -12.85
CA GLU A 83 -9.28 -15.59 -12.56
C GLU A 83 -10.49 -16.10 -13.35
N LEU A 84 -10.33 -16.35 -14.64
CA LEU A 84 -11.39 -16.82 -15.52
C LEU A 84 -11.84 -18.25 -15.19
N LEU A 85 -10.95 -19.08 -14.67
CA LEU A 85 -11.26 -20.43 -14.16
C LEU A 85 -11.91 -20.41 -12.77
N GLY A 86 -12.06 -19.24 -12.15
CA GLY A 86 -12.59 -19.10 -10.78
C GLY A 86 -11.69 -19.68 -9.70
N ILE A 87 -10.42 -19.97 -10.03
CA ILE A 87 -9.40 -20.47 -9.09
C ILE A 87 -8.88 -19.32 -8.23
N ARG A 88 -8.91 -18.09 -8.77
CA ARG A 88 -8.49 -16.85 -8.10
C ARG A 88 -9.55 -15.77 -8.33
N LYS A 89 -9.79 -14.85 -7.38
CA LYS A 89 -10.58 -13.64 -7.67
C LYS A 89 -9.68 -12.58 -8.31
N PRO A 90 -10.20 -11.74 -9.24
CA PRO A 90 -9.41 -10.67 -9.82
C PRO A 90 -8.84 -9.77 -8.72
N PRO A 91 -7.60 -9.26 -8.88
CA PRO A 91 -7.09 -8.25 -7.98
C PRO A 91 -8.10 -7.10 -7.99
N SER A 92 -8.47 -6.65 -6.80
CA SER A 92 -9.36 -5.50 -6.64
C SER A 92 -8.82 -4.31 -7.45
N PRO A 93 -9.71 -3.49 -8.05
CA PRO A 93 -9.29 -2.37 -8.88
C PRO A 93 -8.28 -1.48 -8.15
N LEU A 94 -7.33 -0.93 -8.91
CA LEU A 94 -6.35 0.02 -8.41
C LEU A 94 -7.07 1.26 -7.84
N LEU A 95 -6.99 1.39 -6.50
CA LEU A 95 -7.04 2.62 -5.71
C LEU A 95 -8.25 3.55 -5.96
N SER A 96 -9.35 3.35 -5.22
CA SER A 96 -10.01 4.53 -4.64
C SER A 96 -9.14 5.00 -3.47
N GLY A 97 -9.00 6.32 -3.31
CA GLY A 97 -8.19 6.96 -2.28
C GLY A 97 -8.69 6.76 -0.85
N GLU A 98 -9.72 5.93 -0.65
CA GLU A 98 -10.27 5.66 0.66
C GLU A 98 -9.34 4.75 1.49
N PRO A 99 -8.93 5.20 2.70
CA PRO A 99 -7.99 4.45 3.52
C PRO A 99 -8.43 3.04 3.90
N ASP A 100 -9.74 2.84 4.06
CA ASP A 100 -10.31 1.52 4.40
C ASP A 100 -10.16 0.54 3.23
N GLN A 101 -10.21 1.03 1.98
CA GLN A 101 -9.97 0.19 0.81
C GLN A 101 -8.48 -0.15 0.64
N VAL A 102 -7.58 0.81 0.88
CA VAL A 102 -6.12 0.55 0.87
C VAL A 102 -5.76 -0.50 1.92
N PHE A 103 -6.35 -0.40 3.11
CA PHE A 103 -6.17 -1.37 4.18
C PHE A 103 -6.69 -2.77 3.78
N GLU A 104 -7.94 -2.88 3.34
CA GLU A 104 -8.51 -4.18 2.96
C GLU A 104 -7.80 -4.81 1.75
N ASN A 105 -7.31 -4.00 0.81
CA ASN A 105 -6.49 -4.50 -0.31
C ASN A 105 -5.21 -5.17 0.18
N ARG A 106 -4.48 -4.56 1.15
CA ARG A 106 -3.29 -5.17 1.75
C ARG A 106 -3.64 -6.42 2.55
N MET A 107 -4.77 -6.40 3.26
CA MET A 107 -5.26 -7.57 4.00
C MET A 107 -5.55 -8.74 3.06
N ASN A 108 -6.23 -8.48 1.94
CA ASN A 108 -6.54 -9.49 0.94
C ASN A 108 -5.27 -10.05 0.28
N GLN A 109 -4.24 -9.21 0.06
CA GLN A 109 -2.93 -9.68 -0.42
C GLN A 109 -2.31 -10.69 0.56
N ILE A 110 -2.31 -10.39 1.86
CA ILE A 110 -1.82 -11.30 2.91
C ILE A 110 -2.63 -12.62 2.88
N ILE A 111 -3.97 -12.54 2.86
CA ILE A 111 -4.83 -13.73 2.85
C ILE A 111 -4.57 -14.60 1.61
N ASN A 112 -4.47 -13.98 0.43
CA ASN A 112 -4.21 -14.69 -0.82
C ASN A 112 -2.83 -15.38 -0.80
N GLN A 113 -1.82 -14.76 -0.20
CA GLN A 113 -0.48 -15.37 -0.09
C GLN A 113 -0.46 -16.57 0.85
N VAL A 114 -1.24 -16.53 1.93
CA VAL A 114 -1.39 -17.66 2.86
C VAL A 114 -1.99 -18.88 2.18
N GLU A 115 -2.88 -18.67 1.21
CA GLU A 115 -3.52 -19.74 0.46
C GLU A 115 -2.62 -20.34 -0.63
N VAL A 116 -1.62 -19.58 -1.11
CA VAL A 116 -0.75 -19.97 -2.25
C VAL A 116 0.66 -20.41 -1.81
N GLN A 117 1.19 -19.92 -0.68
CA GLN A 117 2.60 -20.13 -0.32
C GLN A 117 2.83 -20.54 1.15
N ASN A 118 2.81 -21.85 1.42
CA ASN A 118 3.33 -22.40 2.68
C ASN A 118 4.88 -22.46 2.72
N HIS A 119 5.57 -22.21 1.60
CA HIS A 119 7.03 -22.41 1.50
C HIS A 119 7.89 -21.14 1.70
N HIS A 120 7.29 -19.93 1.75
CA HIS A 120 8.00 -18.66 1.99
C HIS A 120 7.44 -17.88 3.19
N GLY A 121 7.19 -18.56 4.31
CA GLY A 121 6.58 -17.95 5.51
C GLY A 121 7.31 -16.69 6.05
N GLN A 122 8.59 -16.50 5.70
CA GLN A 122 9.32 -15.28 6.06
C GLN A 122 8.82 -14.02 5.32
N ILE A 123 8.43 -14.13 4.05
CA ILE A 123 7.86 -13.01 3.27
C ILE A 123 6.55 -12.56 3.91
N LEU A 124 5.72 -13.53 4.31
CA LEU A 124 4.46 -13.28 4.99
C LEU A 124 4.67 -12.60 6.35
N GLY A 125 5.67 -13.07 7.11
CA GLY A 125 6.07 -12.42 8.37
C GLY A 125 6.47 -10.96 8.17
N ASP A 126 7.27 -10.68 7.14
CA ASP A 126 7.70 -9.32 6.81
C ASP A 126 6.51 -8.42 6.40
N GLN A 127 5.55 -8.94 5.61
CA GLN A 127 4.33 -8.22 5.23
C GLN A 127 3.44 -7.87 6.42
N ILE A 128 3.28 -8.82 7.35
CA ILE A 128 2.51 -8.62 8.58
C ILE A 128 3.14 -7.52 9.44
N GLU A 129 4.46 -7.56 9.60
CA GLU A 129 5.23 -6.56 10.34
C GLU A 129 5.11 -5.16 9.71
N LEU A 130 5.21 -5.07 8.38
CA LEU A 130 5.04 -3.81 7.64
C LEU A 130 3.62 -3.27 7.72
N LEU A 131 2.60 -4.11 7.64
CA LEU A 131 1.20 -3.70 7.78
C LEU A 131 0.93 -3.17 9.19
N PHE A 132 1.40 -3.89 10.21
CA PHE A 132 1.22 -3.49 11.60
C PHE A 132 1.89 -2.14 11.89
N GLU A 133 3.14 -1.95 11.48
CA GLU A 133 3.85 -0.68 11.68
C GLU A 133 3.21 0.47 10.88
N HIS A 134 2.68 0.19 9.68
CA HIS A 134 1.93 1.18 8.93
C HIS A 134 0.68 1.66 9.68
N LEU A 135 -0.12 0.73 10.22
CA LEU A 135 -1.31 1.05 11.01
C LEU A 135 -0.96 1.82 12.29
N PHE A 136 0.09 1.40 12.98
CA PHE A 136 0.57 2.10 14.18
C PHE A 136 0.97 3.54 13.85
N LEU A 137 1.68 3.76 12.74
CA LEU A 137 2.02 5.11 12.30
C LEU A 137 0.76 5.92 12.01
N GLU A 138 -0.18 5.37 11.23
CA GLU A 138 -1.44 6.06 10.91
C GLU A 138 -2.27 6.43 12.14
N GLU A 139 -2.36 5.56 13.15
CA GLU A 139 -3.05 5.87 14.42
C GLU A 139 -2.42 7.08 15.12
N ASN A 140 -1.09 7.19 15.08
CA ASN A 140 -0.37 8.24 15.79
C ASN A 140 -0.14 9.49 14.95
N MET A 141 -0.44 9.48 13.64
CA MET A 141 -0.31 10.64 12.76
C MET A 141 -0.97 11.92 13.31
N PRO A 142 -2.21 11.89 13.83
CA PRO A 142 -2.84 13.08 14.40
C PRO A 142 -2.08 13.66 15.61
N ARG A 143 -1.30 12.84 16.33
CA ARG A 143 -0.51 13.28 17.48
C ARG A 143 0.80 13.96 17.09
N PHE A 144 1.30 13.69 15.89
CA PHE A 144 2.55 14.28 15.40
C PHE A 144 2.35 15.71 14.84
N GLY A 145 1.10 16.10 14.56
CA GLY A 145 0.75 17.44 14.07
C GLY A 145 0.90 17.61 12.56
N ASP A 146 0.31 18.69 12.04
CA ASP A 146 0.15 18.91 10.59
C ASP A 146 1.49 19.10 9.86
N ALA A 147 2.49 19.68 10.52
CA ALA A 147 3.82 19.87 9.94
C ALA A 147 4.49 18.53 9.59
N VAL A 148 4.31 17.51 10.42
CA VAL A 148 4.84 16.16 10.16
C VAL A 148 4.08 15.50 9.02
N ALA A 149 2.75 15.61 9.04
CA ALA A 149 1.91 15.09 7.96
C ALA A 149 2.28 15.72 6.61
N GLN A 150 2.52 17.03 6.59
CA GLN A 150 2.95 17.74 5.39
C GLN A 150 4.35 17.31 4.92
N ALA A 151 5.32 17.20 5.84
CA ALA A 151 6.66 16.74 5.51
C ALA A 151 6.67 15.34 4.88
N LEU A 152 5.85 14.42 5.42
CA LEU A 152 5.68 13.09 4.85
C LEU A 152 5.00 13.10 3.49
N ARG A 153 3.98 13.96 3.31
CA ARG A 153 3.26 14.11 2.03
C ARG A 153 4.17 14.68 0.94
N ASP A 154 5.06 15.60 1.30
CA ASP A 154 5.91 16.32 0.35
C ASP A 154 7.25 15.66 0.09
N ASN A 155 7.61 14.61 0.84
CA ASN A 155 8.88 13.91 0.66
C ASN A 155 8.95 13.28 -0.76
N PRO A 156 9.86 13.75 -1.64
CA PRO A 156 9.93 13.30 -3.03
C PRO A 156 10.38 11.84 -3.13
N LEU A 157 11.22 11.35 -2.22
CA LEU A 157 11.65 9.96 -2.19
C LEU A 157 10.51 9.01 -1.79
N ILE A 158 9.64 9.45 -0.87
CA ILE A 158 8.43 8.69 -0.54
C ILE A 158 7.50 8.62 -1.75
N LYS A 159 7.32 9.71 -2.49
CA LYS A 159 6.51 9.72 -3.73
C LYS A 159 7.08 8.78 -4.79
N GLU A 160 8.38 8.86 -5.05
CA GLU A 160 9.07 8.01 -6.02
C GLU A 160 8.93 6.51 -5.65
N LEU A 161 9.22 6.15 -4.39
CA LEU A 161 9.05 4.77 -3.92
C LEU A 161 7.58 4.32 -3.93
N THR A 162 6.63 5.23 -3.71
CA THR A 162 5.19 4.91 -3.80
C THR A 162 4.79 4.63 -5.26
N ASN A 163 5.39 5.32 -6.22
CA ASN A 163 5.18 5.02 -7.65
C ASN A 163 5.80 3.66 -8.02
N GLU A 164 7.04 3.39 -7.61
CA GLU A 164 7.67 2.07 -7.81
C GLU A 164 6.85 0.94 -7.16
N LEU A 165 6.26 1.19 -5.98
CA LEU A 165 5.40 0.22 -5.32
C LEU A 165 4.17 -0.15 -6.13
N ARG A 166 3.65 0.76 -6.97
CA ARG A 166 2.52 0.48 -7.87
C ARG A 166 2.90 -0.46 -9.01
N GLU A 167 4.17 -0.46 -9.37
CA GLU A 167 4.74 -1.29 -10.43
C GLU A 167 5.37 -2.59 -9.89
N ALA A 168 5.42 -2.76 -8.57
CA ALA A 168 5.98 -3.94 -7.93
C ALA A 168 4.97 -5.10 -7.91
N HIS A 169 5.39 -6.25 -8.43
CA HIS A 169 4.53 -7.45 -8.54
C HIS A 169 5.02 -8.60 -7.65
N GLU A 170 6.34 -8.64 -7.38
CA GLU A 170 6.95 -9.67 -6.55
C GLU A 170 6.79 -9.34 -5.06
N PRO A 171 6.36 -10.28 -4.20
CA PRO A 171 6.15 -10.04 -2.77
C PRO A 171 7.38 -9.48 -2.03
N GLU A 172 8.57 -9.97 -2.36
CA GLU A 172 9.83 -9.50 -1.79
C GLU A 172 10.13 -8.06 -2.20
N GLU A 173 9.82 -7.73 -3.45
CA GLU A 173 10.01 -6.38 -3.98
C GLU A 173 9.06 -5.38 -3.30
N VAL A 174 7.80 -5.77 -3.14
CA VAL A 174 6.80 -5.02 -2.39
C VAL A 174 7.29 -4.77 -0.96
N ASN A 175 7.77 -5.80 -0.27
CA ASN A 175 8.31 -5.69 1.09
C ASN A 175 9.54 -4.77 1.15
N PHE A 176 10.45 -4.89 0.19
CA PHE A 176 11.65 -4.07 0.09
C PHE A 176 11.31 -2.59 -0.05
N ILE A 177 10.39 -2.24 -0.96
CA ILE A 177 9.99 -0.85 -1.19
C ILE A 177 9.21 -0.30 0.01
N GLN A 178 8.26 -1.07 0.55
CA GLN A 178 7.48 -0.66 1.73
C GLN A 178 8.37 -0.41 2.95
N ALA A 179 9.35 -1.28 3.21
CA ALA A 179 10.29 -1.09 4.30
C ALA A 179 11.13 0.19 4.11
N GLN A 180 11.55 0.51 2.88
CA GLN A 180 12.23 1.78 2.60
C GLN A 180 11.33 2.99 2.87
N ILE A 181 10.06 2.95 2.45
CA ILE A 181 9.09 4.01 2.76
C ILE A 181 8.94 4.19 4.26
N MET A 182 8.86 3.09 5.03
CA MET A 182 8.72 3.13 6.48
C MET A 182 9.95 3.72 7.17
N VAL A 183 11.16 3.44 6.68
CA VAL A 183 12.40 4.09 7.17
C VAL A 183 12.34 5.60 6.95
N LEU A 184 11.95 6.06 5.74
CA LEU A 184 11.82 7.50 5.47
C LEU A 184 10.79 8.15 6.38
N LYS A 185 9.63 7.51 6.58
CA LYS A 185 8.60 8.00 7.50
C LYS A 185 9.13 8.15 8.93
N CYS A 186 9.85 7.15 9.44
CA CYS A 186 10.45 7.23 10.76
C CYS A 186 11.51 8.33 10.87
N LYS A 187 12.32 8.53 9.83
CA LYS A 187 13.33 9.60 9.79
C LYS A 187 12.70 10.99 9.83
N ASP A 188 11.64 11.20 9.06
CA ASP A 188 10.95 12.49 8.99
C ASP A 188 10.18 12.78 10.27
N ILE A 189 9.50 11.79 10.87
CA ILE A 189 8.85 11.93 12.19
C ILE A 189 9.88 12.33 13.25
N TYR A 190 11.05 11.67 13.27
CA TYR A 190 12.11 12.02 14.20
C TYR A 190 12.63 13.45 13.96
N ALA A 191 12.91 13.81 12.70
CA ALA A 191 13.45 15.11 12.35
C ALA A 191 12.48 16.25 12.71
N ALA A 192 11.19 16.05 12.53
CA ALA A 192 10.18 17.05 12.86
C ALA A 192 9.89 17.15 14.38
N GLY A 193 10.18 16.09 15.13
CA GLY A 193 10.13 16.11 16.60
C GLY A 193 11.35 16.77 17.26
N GLN A 194 12.39 17.12 16.49
CA GLN A 194 13.55 17.85 17.00
C GLN A 194 13.45 19.34 16.71
N HIS A 195 13.75 20.17 17.70
CA HIS A 195 14.01 21.59 17.45
C HIS A 195 15.25 21.74 16.56
N PRO A 196 15.32 22.78 15.71
CA PRO A 196 16.46 23.01 14.81
C PRO A 196 17.81 23.05 15.53
N ASP A 197 17.81 23.44 16.80
CA ASP A 197 19.01 23.55 17.65
C ASP A 197 19.36 22.23 18.38
N ASP A 198 18.46 21.24 18.34
CA ASP A 198 18.51 20.01 19.14
C ASP A 198 18.72 18.75 18.29
N TRP A 199 19.21 18.95 17.06
CA TRP A 199 19.63 17.90 16.12
C TRP A 199 20.71 16.97 16.69
N MET A 200 21.24 17.32 17.87
CA MET A 200 22.22 16.58 18.64
C MET A 200 21.65 15.53 19.60
N LEU A 201 20.34 15.46 19.85
CA LEU A 201 19.80 14.47 20.77
C LEU A 201 19.87 13.04 20.23
N PRO A 202 20.10 12.02 21.08
CA PRO A 202 20.17 10.63 20.65
C PRO A 202 18.82 10.15 20.10
N VAL A 203 18.87 9.27 19.09
CA VAL A 203 17.68 8.61 18.54
C VAL A 203 17.02 7.76 19.64
N PRO A 204 15.72 7.96 19.94
CA PRO A 204 14.98 7.16 20.91
C PRO A 204 15.09 5.66 20.65
N SER A 205 15.14 4.87 21.72
CA SER A 205 15.27 3.40 21.64
C SER A 205 14.14 2.74 20.85
N SER A 206 12.92 3.28 20.93
CA SER A 206 11.75 2.81 20.17
C SER A 206 11.93 3.01 18.66
N ILE A 207 12.37 4.20 18.23
CA ILE A 207 12.65 4.49 16.81
C ILE A 207 13.82 3.64 16.33
N ARG A 208 14.87 3.49 17.15
CA ARG A 208 16.03 2.64 16.84
C ARG A 208 15.65 1.16 16.66
N ALA A 209 14.70 0.65 17.45
CA ALA A 209 14.20 -0.71 17.31
C ALA A 209 13.48 -0.90 15.97
N ARG A 210 12.52 -0.03 15.63
CA ARG A 210 11.80 -0.07 14.34
C ARG A 210 12.72 0.03 13.13
N LEU A 211 13.67 0.97 13.18
CA LEU A 211 14.67 1.12 12.12
C LEU A 211 15.54 -0.13 11.95
N ARG A 212 15.81 -0.87 13.03
CA ARG A 212 16.51 -2.16 12.96
C ARG A 212 15.67 -3.20 12.26
N ASP A 213 14.39 -3.30 12.59
CA ASP A 213 13.49 -4.27 12.00
C ASP A 213 13.30 -4.02 10.50
N PHE A 214 13.10 -2.77 10.09
CA PHE A 214 13.07 -2.39 8.67
C PHE A 214 14.40 -2.67 7.96
N ALA A 215 15.55 -2.39 8.59
CA ALA A 215 16.85 -2.71 8.01
C ALA A 215 17.04 -4.22 7.79
N ILE A 216 16.49 -5.07 8.67
CA ILE A 216 16.50 -6.53 8.51
C ILE A 216 15.62 -6.92 7.31
N ILE A 217 14.40 -6.40 7.20
CA ILE A 217 13.47 -6.66 6.09
C ILE A 217 14.10 -6.24 4.76
N ILE A 218 14.67 -5.03 4.68
CA ILE A 218 15.35 -4.52 3.47
C ILE A 218 16.49 -5.45 3.06
N ASN A 219 17.32 -5.91 4.01
CA ASN A 219 18.44 -6.78 3.69
C ASN A 219 18.03 -8.18 3.25
N ARG A 220 16.94 -8.73 3.80
CA ARG A 220 16.41 -10.05 3.42
C ARG A 220 15.80 -10.05 2.02
N ASN A 221 15.10 -8.96 1.67
CA ASN A 221 14.41 -8.83 0.40
C ASN A 221 15.27 -8.12 -0.68
N LYS A 222 16.56 -7.89 -0.40
CA LYS A 222 17.49 -7.21 -1.30
C LYS A 222 17.77 -8.05 -2.54
N ARG A 223 17.57 -7.47 -3.73
CA ARG A 223 18.12 -7.97 -5.00
C ARG A 223 19.38 -7.20 -5.39
N SER A 224 20.26 -7.83 -6.17
CA SER A 224 21.60 -7.35 -6.53
C SER A 224 21.64 -5.99 -7.26
N HIS A 225 20.51 -5.50 -7.77
CA HIS A 225 20.44 -4.35 -8.68
C HIS A 225 19.62 -3.14 -8.18
N ARG A 226 19.16 -3.11 -6.91
CA ARG A 226 18.37 -1.97 -6.40
C ARG A 226 19.15 -1.06 -5.45
N SER A 227 18.96 0.25 -5.63
CA SER A 227 19.63 1.30 -4.86
C SER A 227 19.02 1.47 -3.46
N PHE A 228 19.88 1.63 -2.44
CA PHE A 228 19.48 1.99 -1.08
C PHE A 228 19.30 3.50 -0.99
N ARG A 229 18.07 3.99 -1.18
CA ARG A 229 17.81 5.44 -1.10
C ARG A 229 17.70 5.94 0.33
N VAL A 230 17.47 5.02 1.25
CA VAL A 230 17.28 5.28 2.68
C VAL A 230 18.57 5.49 3.48
N THR A 231 19.76 5.27 2.91
CA THR A 231 21.04 5.46 3.62
C THR A 231 21.66 6.85 3.39
N LEU A 232 21.03 7.68 2.57
CA LEU A 232 21.48 9.03 2.27
C LEU A 232 21.10 10.00 3.39
N GLY A 233 21.89 11.06 3.54
CA GLY A 233 21.66 12.15 4.50
C GLY A 233 22.72 12.25 5.60
N ASP A 234 22.81 13.45 6.18
CA ASP A 234 23.82 13.84 7.18
C ASP A 234 23.22 14.09 8.58
N ARG A 235 21.94 13.74 8.81
CA ARG A 235 21.31 13.90 10.13
C ARG A 235 21.75 12.78 11.07
N LYS A 236 21.64 12.99 12.38
CA LYS A 236 21.92 11.93 13.38
C LYS A 236 21.11 10.65 13.20
N ILE A 237 19.88 10.77 12.71
CA ILE A 237 19.06 9.61 12.37
C ILE A 237 19.61 8.83 11.17
N ASP A 238 20.26 9.50 10.23
CA ASP A 238 20.89 8.88 9.07
C ASP A 238 22.19 8.16 9.47
N GLU A 239 23.00 8.77 10.34
CA GLU A 239 24.16 8.13 10.96
C GLU A 239 23.78 6.89 11.78
N ALA A 240 22.75 7.03 12.63
CA ALA A 240 22.22 5.93 13.41
C ALA A 240 21.71 4.81 12.48
N TYR A 241 20.98 5.16 11.41
CA TYR A 241 20.47 4.19 10.46
C TYR A 241 21.58 3.46 9.68
N ARG A 242 22.67 4.15 9.31
CA ARG A 242 23.86 3.50 8.72
C ARG A 242 24.47 2.46 9.66
N SER A 243 24.67 2.82 10.94
CA SER A 243 25.17 1.88 11.95
C SER A 243 24.24 0.69 12.19
N ILE A 244 22.93 0.93 12.21
CA ILE A 244 21.89 -0.12 12.31
C ILE A 244 21.95 -1.06 11.11
N THR A 245 22.09 -0.50 9.90
CA THR A 245 22.13 -1.27 8.65
C THR A 245 23.34 -2.21 8.63
N GLU A 246 24.52 -1.74 9.04
CA GLU A 246 25.70 -2.61 9.17
C GLU A 246 25.47 -3.78 10.13
N SER A 247 24.81 -3.50 11.26
CA SER A 247 24.47 -4.53 12.25
C SER A 247 23.45 -5.54 11.70
N ALA A 248 22.44 -5.06 10.95
CA ALA A 248 21.44 -5.90 10.30
C ALA A 248 22.04 -6.80 9.22
N VAL A 249 22.97 -6.28 8.40
CA VAL A 249 23.70 -7.09 7.41
C VAL A 249 24.43 -8.26 8.07
N ARG A 250 25.17 -7.99 9.16
CA ARG A 250 25.87 -9.04 9.92
C ARG A 250 24.92 -10.06 10.54
N TYR A 251 23.76 -9.61 11.00
CA TYR A 251 22.73 -10.49 11.55
C TYR A 251 22.14 -11.43 10.49
N CYS A 252 21.74 -10.90 9.33
CA CYS A 252 21.17 -11.70 8.24
C CYS A 252 22.18 -12.72 7.70
N GLN A 253 23.46 -12.35 7.58
CA GLN A 253 24.53 -13.29 7.18
C GLN A 253 24.67 -14.47 8.17
N ARG A 254 24.43 -14.26 9.46
CA ARG A 254 24.49 -15.33 10.48
C ARG A 254 23.24 -16.21 10.50
N GLN A 255 22.08 -15.66 10.18
CA GLN A 255 20.82 -16.43 10.10
C GLN A 255 20.80 -17.39 8.92
N HIS A 256 21.33 -16.98 7.77
CA HIS A 256 21.42 -17.83 6.57
C HIS A 256 22.24 -19.12 6.80
N ILE A 257 23.05 -19.16 7.87
CA ILE A 257 23.86 -20.31 8.29
C ILE A 257 23.12 -21.20 9.33
N ARG A 258 22.05 -20.70 9.96
CA ARG A 258 21.35 -21.33 11.11
C ARG A 258 19.94 -21.87 10.82
N ASP A 259 19.33 -21.58 9.67
CA ASP A 259 17.98 -22.05 9.29
C ASP A 259 17.92 -23.54 8.91
N VAL A 260 18.53 -24.40 9.72
CA VAL A 260 18.39 -25.88 9.67
C VAL A 260 17.57 -26.40 10.87
N THR A 261 17.05 -25.52 11.74
CA THR A 261 16.24 -25.91 12.89
C THR A 261 14.74 -25.67 12.67
N GLU A 262 13.92 -26.66 13.06
CA GLU A 262 12.46 -26.80 12.83
C GLU A 262 11.54 -25.70 13.41
N HIS A 263 12.05 -24.57 13.89
CA HIS A 263 11.23 -23.48 14.44
C HIS A 263 11.08 -22.32 13.44
N ALA A 264 9.85 -22.13 12.96
CA ALA A 264 9.48 -21.04 12.07
C ALA A 264 9.41 -19.69 12.83
N SER A 265 10.53 -18.96 12.92
CA SER A 265 10.63 -17.67 13.64
C SER A 265 9.61 -16.62 13.20
N TRP A 266 9.09 -16.72 11.97
CA TRP A 266 8.05 -15.82 11.47
C TRP A 266 6.70 -16.06 12.18
N ILE A 267 6.39 -17.29 12.62
CA ILE A 267 5.16 -17.59 13.38
C ILE A 267 5.23 -16.94 14.77
N GLU A 268 6.40 -16.98 15.42
CA GLU A 268 6.61 -16.33 16.71
C GLU A 268 6.40 -14.82 16.62
N LYS A 269 6.86 -14.19 15.54
CA LYS A 269 6.60 -12.77 15.26
C LYS A 269 5.10 -12.48 15.14
N ILE A 270 4.36 -13.29 14.38
CA ILE A 270 2.90 -13.13 14.22
C ILE A 270 2.21 -13.26 15.58
N ASN A 271 2.59 -14.25 16.38
CA ASN A 271 2.03 -14.44 17.72
C ASN A 271 2.33 -13.26 18.65
N GLY A 272 3.53 -12.68 18.58
CA GLY A 272 3.89 -11.47 19.31
C GLY A 272 3.02 -10.27 18.93
N VAL A 273 2.81 -10.05 17.62
CA VAL A 273 1.92 -8.99 17.11
C VAL A 273 0.47 -9.23 17.55
N ASN A 274 -0.01 -10.48 17.50
CA ASN A 274 -1.35 -10.85 17.98
C ASN A 274 -1.54 -10.53 19.46
N GLY A 275 -0.57 -10.87 20.29
CA GLY A 275 -0.61 -10.58 21.73
C GLY A 275 -0.76 -9.07 21.98
N TYR A 276 0.08 -8.26 21.31
CA TYR A 276 0.02 -6.80 21.42
C TYR A 276 -1.32 -6.22 20.96
N LEU A 277 -1.83 -6.66 19.79
CA LEU A 277 -3.10 -6.19 19.26
C LEU A 277 -4.26 -6.55 20.19
N PHE A 278 -4.29 -7.79 20.69
CA PHE A 278 -5.31 -8.26 21.61
C PHE A 278 -5.35 -7.42 22.89
N GLU A 279 -4.20 -7.14 23.50
CA GLU A 279 -4.10 -6.27 24.67
C GLU A 279 -4.59 -4.85 24.36
N THR A 280 -4.17 -4.28 23.22
CA THR A 280 -4.52 -2.92 22.83
C THR A 280 -6.03 -2.77 22.56
N ILE A 281 -6.64 -3.75 21.90
CA ILE A 281 -8.09 -3.77 21.62
C ILE A 281 -8.89 -3.87 22.92
N ASN A 282 -8.44 -4.69 23.87
CA ASN A 282 -9.14 -4.87 25.15
C ASN A 282 -8.99 -3.71 26.11
N GLN A 283 -7.94 -2.89 25.96
CA GLN A 283 -7.75 -1.66 26.75
C GLN A 283 -8.53 -0.47 26.21
N GLN A 284 -9.06 -0.55 24.99
CA GLN A 284 -9.76 0.54 24.33
C GLN A 284 -11.29 0.39 24.44
N ASP A 285 -11.94 1.17 25.30
CA ASP A 285 -13.39 1.40 25.30
C ASP A 285 -13.83 2.29 24.10
N ARG A 286 -13.43 1.91 22.88
CA ARG A 286 -13.75 2.67 21.66
C ARG A 286 -15.00 2.10 20.99
N VAL A 287 -15.88 3.01 20.55
CA VAL A 287 -17.00 2.67 19.66
C VAL A 287 -16.42 2.14 18.35
N ARG A 288 -16.67 0.86 18.06
CA ARG A 288 -16.18 0.23 16.82
C ARG A 288 -17.07 0.65 15.66
N ARG A 289 -16.44 1.05 14.55
CA ARG A 289 -17.14 1.13 13.27
C ARG A 289 -17.54 -0.28 12.83
N SER A 290 -18.69 -0.40 12.18
CA SER A 290 -19.11 -1.66 11.58
C SER A 290 -18.10 -2.11 10.54
N LEU A 291 -17.77 -3.40 10.52
CA LEU A 291 -16.97 -3.95 9.43
C LEU A 291 -17.77 -3.88 8.12
N PRO A 292 -17.12 -3.61 6.98
CA PRO A 292 -17.79 -3.66 5.68
C PRO A 292 -18.34 -5.05 5.38
N ASP A 293 -19.43 -5.10 4.63
CA ASP A 293 -19.96 -6.36 4.12
C ASP A 293 -19.01 -6.98 3.07
N GLY A 294 -18.87 -8.32 3.10
CA GLY A 294 -18.14 -9.05 2.07
C GLY A 294 -16.61 -9.10 2.24
N ILE A 295 -16.07 -8.77 3.41
CA ILE A 295 -14.63 -8.92 3.71
C ILE A 295 -14.16 -10.37 3.53
N GLN A 296 -12.95 -10.54 2.97
CA GLN A 296 -12.36 -11.86 2.75
C GLN A 296 -11.89 -12.46 4.08
N HIS A 297 -12.12 -13.74 4.30
CA HIS A 297 -11.59 -14.47 5.46
C HIS A 297 -10.53 -15.48 5.03
N VAL A 298 -9.61 -15.81 5.94
CA VAL A 298 -8.69 -16.92 5.74
C VAL A 298 -9.50 -18.21 5.60
N SER A 299 -9.30 -18.95 4.52
CA SER A 299 -10.00 -20.22 4.30
C SER A 299 -9.78 -21.19 5.47
N ASN A 300 -10.85 -21.81 5.96
CA ASN A 300 -10.79 -22.86 7.00
C ASN A 300 -9.91 -24.07 6.60
N ARG A 301 -9.51 -24.17 5.32
CA ARG A 301 -8.65 -25.25 4.82
C ARG A 301 -7.17 -25.06 5.15
N SER A 302 -6.71 -23.82 5.41
CA SER A 302 -5.28 -23.54 5.59
C SER A 302 -4.76 -23.80 7.01
N ASN A 303 -5.63 -24.08 8.00
CA ASN A 303 -5.26 -24.45 9.38
C ASN A 303 -4.26 -23.50 10.11
N PHE A 304 -4.04 -22.28 9.61
CA PHE A 304 -3.15 -21.31 10.26
C PHE A 304 -3.90 -20.46 11.28
N ARG A 305 -4.05 -21.01 12.50
CA ARG A 305 -4.72 -20.32 13.61
C ARG A 305 -4.14 -18.93 13.89
N ALA A 306 -2.81 -18.81 13.96
CA ALA A 306 -2.14 -17.53 14.23
C ALA A 306 -2.47 -16.45 13.19
N ILE A 307 -2.64 -16.82 11.93
CA ILE A 307 -2.96 -15.89 10.85
C ILE A 307 -4.44 -15.51 10.88
N SER A 308 -5.33 -16.46 11.14
CA SER A 308 -6.76 -16.16 11.30
C SER A 308 -7.00 -15.18 12.47
N GLU A 309 -6.32 -15.42 13.60
CA GLU A 309 -6.33 -14.52 14.75
C GLU A 309 -5.75 -13.14 14.40
N PHE A 310 -4.64 -13.10 13.65
CA PHE A 310 -4.06 -11.85 13.17
C PHE A 310 -5.02 -11.02 12.32
N VAL A 311 -5.62 -11.64 11.30
CA VAL A 311 -6.58 -10.96 10.41
C VAL A 311 -7.76 -10.40 11.22
N SER A 312 -8.28 -11.17 12.17
CA SER A 312 -9.39 -10.74 13.03
C SER A 312 -8.99 -9.57 13.95
N ASN A 313 -7.84 -9.68 14.61
CA ASN A 313 -7.34 -8.66 15.53
C ASN A 313 -6.99 -7.37 14.78
N VAL A 314 -6.29 -7.44 13.65
CA VAL A 314 -5.90 -6.25 12.88
C VAL A 314 -7.13 -5.52 12.34
N ARG A 315 -8.14 -6.22 11.81
CA ARG A 315 -9.39 -5.57 11.40
C ARG A 315 -10.11 -4.93 12.57
N SER A 316 -10.19 -5.63 13.71
CA SER A 316 -10.79 -5.08 14.92
C SER A 316 -10.08 -3.81 15.39
N PHE A 317 -8.75 -3.76 15.25
CA PHE A 317 -7.93 -2.59 15.57
C PHE A 317 -8.14 -1.46 14.55
N HIS A 318 -8.09 -1.75 13.24
CA HIS A 318 -8.29 -0.74 12.19
C HIS A 318 -9.67 -0.06 12.26
N TYR A 319 -10.73 -0.85 12.49
CA TYR A 319 -12.10 -0.34 12.58
C TYR A 319 -12.48 0.17 13.99
N SER A 320 -11.59 0.09 14.98
CA SER A 320 -11.78 0.78 16.27
C SER A 320 -11.37 2.27 16.22
N PHE A 321 -10.74 2.73 15.13
CA PHE A 321 -10.39 4.13 14.94
C PHE A 321 -11.58 4.96 14.45
N LEU A 322 -11.90 6.06 15.14
CA LEU A 322 -12.74 7.12 14.58
C LEU A 322 -11.86 7.99 13.66
N ARG A 323 -12.00 7.84 12.34
CA ARG A 323 -11.46 8.84 11.40
C ARG A 323 -12.47 9.96 11.27
N VAL A 324 -12.04 11.21 11.47
CA VAL A 324 -12.81 12.37 11.04
C VAL A 324 -12.78 12.37 9.52
N ILE A 325 -13.89 11.98 8.89
CA ILE A 325 -14.10 12.17 7.46
C ILE A 325 -14.09 13.69 7.26
N GLN A 326 -13.06 14.22 6.59
CA GLN A 326 -13.12 15.63 6.16
C GLN A 326 -14.26 15.71 5.14
N PRO A 327 -15.24 16.62 5.32
CA PRO A 327 -16.23 16.86 4.29
C PRO A 327 -15.51 17.34 3.02
N GLU A 328 -15.88 16.78 1.88
CA GLU A 328 -15.46 17.27 0.58
C GLU A 328 -15.82 18.77 0.50
N ASN A 329 -14.80 19.61 0.27
CA ASN A 329 -15.02 20.98 -0.14
C ASN A 329 -15.67 20.92 -1.53
N ASN A 330 -17.00 20.92 -1.56
CA ASN A 330 -17.77 21.27 -2.74
C ASN A 330 -17.63 22.78 -2.96
N GLU A 331 -16.47 23.20 -3.47
CA GLU A 331 -16.35 24.46 -4.21
C GLU A 331 -16.70 24.19 -5.68
N ASP A 332 -17.95 23.78 -5.92
CA ASP A 332 -18.58 24.02 -7.21
C ASP A 332 -19.21 25.42 -7.12
N GLY A 333 -18.55 26.36 -7.77
CA GLY A 333 -19.05 27.71 -7.93
C GLY A 333 -20.28 27.72 -8.83
N ASP A 334 -21.44 27.94 -8.25
CA ASP A 334 -22.60 28.46 -8.96
C ASP A 334 -22.55 30.00 -8.96
N GLU A 335 -21.75 30.55 -9.87
CA GLU A 335 -22.04 31.86 -10.45
C GLU A 335 -23.18 31.69 -11.46
N ASP A 336 -24.39 32.09 -11.09
CA ASP A 336 -25.23 33.04 -11.84
C ASP A 336 -26.72 32.91 -11.47
N GLY A 337 -27.37 34.06 -11.28
CA GLY A 337 -28.82 34.18 -11.42
C GLY A 337 -29.58 34.81 -10.27
N ARG A 338 -29.28 36.07 -9.94
CA ARG A 338 -30.32 36.99 -9.43
C ARG A 338 -31.42 37.14 -10.49
N PRO A 339 -32.68 37.34 -10.09
CA PRO A 339 -33.15 38.73 -10.10
C PRO A 339 -33.98 39.13 -8.88
N ASP A 340 -34.02 40.46 -8.74
CA ASP A 340 -34.56 41.30 -7.67
C ASP A 340 -36.07 41.21 -7.41
N GLN A 341 -36.45 41.70 -6.22
CA GLN A 341 -37.60 42.59 -5.84
C GLN A 341 -38.06 42.24 -4.41
N ASP A 342 -38.31 43.10 -3.42
CA ASP A 342 -38.26 44.55 -3.13
C ASP A 342 -38.40 44.57 -1.57
N VAL A 343 -37.48 45.10 -0.77
CA VAL A 343 -37.39 46.47 -0.18
C VAL A 343 -38.62 46.93 0.65
N ASP A 344 -38.30 47.45 1.84
CA ASP A 344 -39.09 48.23 2.83
C ASP A 344 -39.96 47.47 3.85
N ASP A 345 -40.01 47.80 5.15
CA ASP A 345 -39.41 48.88 5.94
C ASP A 345 -39.54 48.56 7.46
N GLN A 346 -38.58 49.06 8.24
CA GLN A 346 -38.69 49.59 9.62
C GLN A 346 -39.45 48.86 10.76
N ASN A 347 -38.65 48.43 11.74
CA ASN A 347 -38.66 48.85 13.17
C ASN A 347 -40.00 49.15 13.87
N LEU A 348 -40.33 48.37 14.92
CA LEU A 348 -40.90 48.90 16.17
C LEU A 348 -40.74 47.89 17.33
N GLN A 349 -39.85 48.25 18.26
CA GLN A 349 -39.94 47.84 19.65
C GLN A 349 -41.30 48.28 20.23
N GLU A 350 -42.00 47.39 20.91
CA GLU A 350 -42.85 47.68 22.08
C GLU A 350 -43.33 46.32 22.63
N GLN A 351 -42.79 45.91 23.77
CA GLN A 351 -43.35 46.10 25.12
C GLN A 351 -44.04 44.83 25.62
N ASN A 352 -43.49 44.36 26.74
CA ASN A 352 -44.20 43.81 27.89
C ASN A 352 -45.02 42.53 27.72
N GLN A 353 -44.54 41.52 28.45
CA GLN A 353 -45.38 40.63 29.25
C GLN A 353 -46.57 41.39 29.85
N ALA A 354 -47.78 40.89 29.63
CA ALA A 354 -48.75 40.66 30.71
C ALA A 354 -49.94 39.82 30.19
N GLU A 355 -50.08 38.64 30.80
CA GLU A 355 -51.36 38.06 31.23
C GLU A 355 -52.40 37.64 30.18
N ASN A 356 -52.39 36.34 29.83
CA ASN A 356 -53.34 35.37 30.40
C ASN A 356 -52.97 33.92 30.07
#